data_AF-K0N4I8-F1
#
_entry.id   AF-K0N4I8-F1
#
_cell.length_a   1.000
_cell.length_b   1.000
_cell.length_c   1.000
_cell.angle_alpha   90.00
_cell.angle_beta   90.00
_cell.angle_gamma   90.00
#
_symmetry.space_group_name_H-M   'P 1'
#
loop_
_entity.id
_entity.type
_entity.pdbx_description
1 polymer ?
#
loop_
_entity_poly.entity_id
_entity_poly.type
_entity_poly.pdbx_seq_one_letter_code
_entity_poly.pdbx_strand_id
1 'polypeptide(L)'
;MNPDPLVNLLVSHEQQSVLKKLSSSMPDVILNDRQICDFELLATGVFSPLKGFMKQIDYESVLDRMRLESKELWPIPICLDIQDSLACTLETGQSVALRDPEGFLLGIMNIEDIWPLDMEKEAMAIYGTLDKSHPGVDYLYNKSGKTYIGGEIQAVNLPIHSDFKQIRNTPAEVQKTFAKLGWKRIVGFQTRQPIHRPQFEMTIQAMQKARANLLLLPIAGVTKPGDFDHFTRMRCYQKVAAHYPPDTYVLNLLPLAMRMAGPREAILHMIIGKNFGCTHFVIGHDHASPGNDSGNTPFYKYDEAIELTREITRELNVETVTFKEMVYLPFEDEYKIAGQVPKNTDTISFNGTDIQKRIRNGKRVPDWATFPEVIQELQKSYPPPSKQGLTIFCTGLSGAGKSTIAKILYSKFLEIGTRPATLLDGDIVRRNLSSELNFSKEHRDINVNRIGFVAAEITKNRGVAICAPIAPYEKTRTRIRQSIEAHGGFFEVHVATPITECEKRDRKGMYAKARAGLLKGFTGVDDPYEDPTNPELRIDTTSLTPDEAAQQVMLYISRKGFI
;
A
#
# COMPACT_ATOMS: atom_id res chain seq x y z
N MET A 1 23.98 31.67 6.79
CA MET A 1 24.27 30.60 7.75
C MET A 1 24.49 29.34 6.94
N ASN A 2 25.61 28.65 7.12
CA ASN A 2 25.84 27.38 6.45
C ASN A 2 24.78 26.39 6.98
N PRO A 3 24.02 25.70 6.11
CA PRO A 3 23.18 24.59 6.56
C PRO A 3 24.07 23.54 7.23
N ASP A 4 23.55 22.87 8.26
CA ASP A 4 24.21 21.71 8.86
C ASP A 4 24.62 20.73 7.74
N PRO A 5 25.83 20.17 7.78
CA PRO A 5 26.30 19.32 6.70
C PRO A 5 25.39 18.10 6.55
N LEU A 6 24.93 17.85 5.33
CA LEU A 6 24.19 16.63 5.00
C LEU A 6 25.08 15.42 5.27
N VAL A 7 24.53 14.44 5.98
CA VAL A 7 25.17 13.14 6.17
C VAL A 7 25.17 12.41 4.82
N ASN A 8 26.30 11.83 4.44
CA ASN A 8 26.40 10.94 3.29
C ASN A 8 27.10 9.67 3.74
N LEU A 9 26.38 8.56 3.72
CA LEU A 9 26.89 7.26 4.20
C LEU A 9 27.35 6.37 3.05
N LEU A 10 27.27 6.86 1.80
CA LEU A 10 27.84 6.16 0.65
C LEU A 10 29.35 6.12 0.76
N VAL A 11 29.89 4.91 0.78
CA VAL A 11 31.33 4.68 0.85
C VAL A 11 32.00 4.99 -0.49
N SER A 12 33.30 5.27 -0.45
CA SER A 12 34.11 5.43 -1.66
C SER A 12 34.17 4.13 -2.47
N HIS A 13 34.46 4.21 -3.78
CA HIS A 13 34.60 3.03 -4.64
C HIS A 13 35.67 2.02 -4.16
N GLU A 14 36.73 2.51 -3.52
CA GLU A 14 37.77 1.66 -2.93
C GLU A 14 37.22 0.87 -1.74
N GLN A 15 36.58 1.55 -0.78
CA GLN A 15 35.91 0.92 0.35
C GLN A 15 34.82 -0.05 -0.10
N GLN A 16 34.05 0.29 -1.14
CA GLN A 16 33.01 -0.56 -1.70
C GLN A 16 33.55 -1.94 -2.10
N SER A 17 34.74 -1.98 -2.71
CA SER A 17 35.39 -3.22 -3.15
C SER A 17 35.87 -4.08 -1.98
N VAL A 18 36.33 -3.44 -0.90
CA VAL A 18 36.76 -4.13 0.33
C VAL A 18 35.54 -4.70 1.06
N LEU A 19 34.51 -3.89 1.28
CA LEU A 19 33.30 -4.28 1.99
C LEU A 19 32.53 -5.38 1.26
N LYS A 20 32.50 -5.38 -0.07
CA LYS A 20 31.93 -6.48 -0.86
C LYS A 20 32.61 -7.82 -0.55
N LYS A 21 33.94 -7.85 -0.46
CA LYS A 21 34.69 -9.09 -0.13
C LYS A 21 34.39 -9.55 1.30
N LEU A 22 34.43 -8.62 2.26
CA LEU A 22 34.19 -8.90 3.68
C LEU A 22 32.74 -9.34 3.97
N SER A 23 31.77 -8.87 3.19
CA SER A 23 30.36 -9.21 3.38
C SER A 23 30.08 -10.72 3.29
N SER A 24 30.91 -11.47 2.58
CA SER A 24 30.76 -12.92 2.39
C SER A 24 30.92 -13.73 3.68
N SER A 25 31.57 -13.16 4.70
CA SER A 25 31.81 -13.78 6.01
C SER A 25 30.94 -13.19 7.12
N MET A 26 30.06 -12.25 6.81
CA MET A 26 29.16 -11.60 7.78
C MET A 26 27.78 -12.29 7.77
N PRO A 27 27.05 -12.31 8.89
CA PRO A 27 25.64 -12.66 8.87
C PRO A 27 24.84 -11.66 8.04
N ASP A 28 23.81 -12.17 7.37
CA ASP A 28 22.92 -11.37 6.54
C ASP A 28 21.68 -10.93 7.32
N VAL A 29 21.32 -9.65 7.16
CA VAL A 29 20.00 -9.11 7.53
C VAL A 29 19.30 -8.71 6.23
N ILE A 30 18.23 -9.44 5.89
CA ILE A 30 17.42 -9.18 4.71
C ILE A 30 16.39 -8.09 5.05
N LEU A 31 16.51 -6.94 4.39
CA LEU A 31 15.64 -5.80 4.60
C LEU A 31 14.29 -5.97 3.89
N ASN A 32 13.21 -5.58 4.56
CA ASN A 32 11.89 -5.45 3.94
C ASN A 32 11.72 -4.08 3.23
N ASP A 33 10.63 -3.90 2.49
CA ASP A 33 10.36 -2.67 1.72
C ASP A 33 10.45 -1.37 2.56
N ARG A 34 9.97 -1.38 3.80
CA ARG A 34 10.04 -0.22 4.71
C ARG A 34 11.49 0.06 5.12
N GLN A 35 12.23 -0.97 5.48
CA GLN A 35 13.63 -0.87 5.89
C GLN A 35 14.54 -0.45 4.73
N ILE A 36 14.25 -0.89 3.50
CA ILE A 36 14.95 -0.44 2.28
C ILE A 36 14.73 1.06 2.05
N CYS A 37 13.49 1.54 2.20
CA CYS A 37 13.19 2.98 2.14
C CYS A 37 14.00 3.74 3.19
N ASP A 38 13.97 3.29 4.45
CA ASP A 38 14.69 3.95 5.54
C ASP A 38 16.21 3.93 5.31
N PHE A 39 16.77 2.80 4.87
CA PHE A 39 18.18 2.67 4.50
C PHE A 39 18.57 3.67 3.41
N GLU A 40 17.76 3.83 2.35
CA GLU A 40 18.04 4.78 1.28
C GLU A 40 18.03 6.23 1.78
N LEU A 41 17.07 6.59 2.63
CA LEU A 41 16.97 7.93 3.21
C LEU A 41 18.10 8.24 4.21
N LEU A 42 18.57 7.25 4.97
CA LEU A 42 19.78 7.34 5.78
C LEU A 42 21.02 7.53 4.89
N ALA A 43 21.18 6.67 3.88
CA ALA A 43 22.37 6.64 3.03
C ALA A 43 22.58 7.93 2.24
N THR A 44 21.49 8.54 1.77
CA THR A 44 21.50 9.74 0.90
C THR A 44 21.41 11.05 1.68
N GLY A 45 21.33 11.01 3.01
CA GLY A 45 21.29 12.21 3.85
C GLY A 45 19.92 12.86 3.97
N VAL A 46 18.86 12.23 3.45
CA VAL A 46 17.49 12.72 3.63
C VAL A 46 17.10 12.71 5.11
N PHE A 47 17.62 11.74 5.88
CA PHE A 47 17.45 11.63 7.32
C PHE A 47 18.56 12.26 8.16
N SER A 48 19.35 13.20 7.60
CA SER A 48 20.32 13.95 8.40
C SER A 48 19.65 14.58 9.63
N PRO A 49 20.23 14.44 10.84
CA PRO A 49 21.63 14.08 11.13
C PRO A 49 21.91 12.58 11.38
N LEU A 50 20.93 11.68 11.16
CA LEU A 50 21.11 10.25 11.44
C LEU A 50 22.24 9.64 10.60
N LYS A 51 23.03 8.75 11.23
CA LYS A 51 24.17 8.03 10.62
C LYS A 51 23.93 6.53 10.47
N GLY A 52 22.74 6.07 10.79
CA GLY A 52 22.38 4.66 10.79
C GLY A 52 21.01 4.45 11.42
N PHE A 53 20.66 3.20 11.65
CA PHE A 53 19.45 2.87 12.40
C PHE A 53 19.67 3.24 13.86
N MET A 54 18.66 3.85 14.47
CA MET A 54 18.77 4.41 15.82
C MET A 54 19.21 3.36 16.82
N LYS A 55 20.01 3.80 17.77
CA LYS A 55 20.39 3.06 18.97
C LYS A 55 19.28 3.12 20.01
N GLN A 56 19.34 2.26 21.03
CA GLN A 56 18.29 2.21 22.05
C GLN A 56 18.13 3.56 22.74
N ILE A 57 19.23 4.27 23.01
CA ILE A 57 19.20 5.58 23.67
C ILE A 57 18.52 6.67 22.83
N ASP A 58 18.76 6.69 21.52
CA ASP A 58 18.08 7.60 20.60
C ASP A 58 16.60 7.26 20.47
N TYR A 59 16.30 5.97 20.33
CA TYR A 59 14.93 5.44 20.26
C TYR A 59 14.11 5.89 21.49
N GLU A 60 14.60 5.62 22.70
CA GLU A 60 13.91 5.99 23.94
C GLU A 60 13.73 7.51 24.06
N SER A 61 14.77 8.29 23.72
CA SER A 61 14.69 9.75 23.74
C SER A 61 13.67 10.31 22.73
N VAL A 62 13.54 9.67 21.55
CA VAL A 62 12.56 10.05 20.53
C VAL A 62 11.12 9.75 20.99
N LEU A 63 10.90 8.60 21.63
CA LEU A 63 9.59 8.29 22.20
C LEU A 63 9.18 9.33 23.25
N ASP A 64 10.07 9.60 24.19
CA ASP A 64 9.80 10.43 25.36
C ASP A 64 9.75 11.93 25.04
N ARG A 65 10.63 12.41 24.15
CA ARG A 65 10.92 13.86 24.02
C ARG A 65 10.94 14.38 22.58
N MET A 66 10.71 13.52 21.57
CA MET A 66 10.88 13.86 20.15
C MET A 66 12.27 14.43 19.84
N ARG A 67 13.32 13.90 20.48
CA ARG A 67 14.70 14.33 20.29
C ARG A 67 15.64 13.14 20.29
N LEU A 68 16.71 13.23 19.52
CA LEU A 68 17.85 12.33 19.63
C LEU A 68 18.55 12.53 20.98
N GLU A 69 19.43 11.61 21.36
CA GLU A 69 20.28 11.75 22.55
C GLU A 69 21.11 13.05 22.48
N SER A 70 21.59 13.38 21.28
CA SER A 70 22.34 14.60 20.97
C SER A 70 21.51 15.89 21.03
N LYS A 71 20.20 15.77 21.31
CA LYS A 71 19.19 16.82 21.53
C LYS A 71 18.58 17.42 20.27
N GLU A 72 19.05 17.08 19.07
CA GLU A 72 18.41 17.48 17.82
C GLU A 72 16.98 16.95 17.77
N LEU A 73 16.07 17.78 17.26
CA LEU A 73 14.68 17.41 17.07
C LEU A 73 14.56 16.22 16.13
N TRP A 74 13.85 15.19 16.57
CA TRP A 74 13.53 14.03 15.76
C TRP A 74 12.24 13.34 16.25
N PRO A 75 11.19 13.26 15.43
CA PRO A 75 9.85 12.94 15.92
C PRO A 75 9.47 11.46 15.88
N ILE A 76 10.11 10.63 15.04
CA ILE A 76 9.70 9.24 14.75
C ILE A 76 10.91 8.30 14.76
N PRO A 77 10.87 7.16 15.45
CA PRO A 77 11.99 6.23 15.48
C PRO A 77 12.28 5.62 14.09
N ILE A 78 13.57 5.61 13.72
CA ILE A 78 14.08 4.94 12.51
C ILE A 78 14.95 3.76 12.97
N CYS A 79 14.31 2.64 13.29
CA CYS A 79 14.95 1.44 13.83
C CYS A 79 14.88 0.29 12.83
N LEU A 80 15.78 -0.69 12.98
CA LEU A 80 15.80 -1.91 12.17
C LEU A 80 15.27 -3.08 13.00
N ASP A 81 14.05 -3.52 12.70
CA ASP A 81 13.44 -4.69 13.33
C ASP A 81 13.87 -6.00 12.67
N ILE A 82 14.13 -7.02 13.49
CA ILE A 82 14.46 -8.37 13.06
C ILE A 82 13.61 -9.42 13.81
N GLN A 83 13.52 -10.61 13.21
CA GLN A 83 12.87 -11.76 13.85
C GLN A 83 13.74 -12.29 15.00
N ASP A 84 13.10 -12.79 16.06
CA ASP A 84 13.79 -13.31 17.25
C ASP A 84 14.75 -14.46 16.92
N SER A 85 14.40 -15.28 15.92
CA SER A 85 15.27 -16.36 15.45
C SER A 85 16.60 -15.87 14.89
N LEU A 86 16.64 -14.69 14.27
CA LEU A 86 17.87 -14.05 13.82
C LEU A 86 18.55 -13.32 14.97
N ALA A 87 17.79 -12.62 15.82
CA ALA A 87 18.32 -11.89 16.97
C ALA A 87 19.16 -12.78 17.91
N CYS A 88 18.72 -14.01 18.16
CA CYS A 88 19.47 -14.97 18.99
C CYS A 88 20.83 -15.39 18.42
N THR A 89 21.15 -15.05 17.17
CA THR A 89 22.41 -15.39 16.50
C THR A 89 23.38 -14.22 16.39
N LEU A 90 22.97 -13.02 16.81
CA LEU A 90 23.72 -11.79 16.67
C LEU A 90 24.21 -11.30 18.04
N GLU A 91 25.35 -10.62 18.06
CA GLU A 91 25.94 -10.03 19.25
C GLU A 91 26.27 -8.55 19.02
N THR A 92 26.18 -7.73 20.08
CA THR A 92 26.67 -6.35 20.05
C THR A 92 28.17 -6.31 19.74
N GLY A 93 28.57 -5.38 18.88
CA GLY A 93 29.93 -5.23 18.36
C GLY A 93 30.19 -5.99 17.06
N GLN A 94 29.27 -6.86 16.63
CA GLN A 94 29.37 -7.59 15.37
C GLN A 94 28.93 -6.73 14.18
N SER A 95 29.55 -6.94 13.01
CA SER A 95 29.09 -6.37 11.74
C SER A 95 28.16 -7.33 11.00
N VAL A 96 27.10 -6.80 10.40
CA VAL A 96 26.15 -7.54 9.56
C VAL A 96 26.05 -6.93 8.16
N ALA A 97 25.79 -7.78 7.17
CA ALA A 97 25.51 -7.35 5.80
C ALA A 97 24.02 -7.08 5.63
N LEU A 98 23.67 -5.87 5.20
CA LEU A 98 22.29 -5.49 4.87
C LEU A 98 22.03 -5.77 3.40
N ARG A 99 21.00 -6.57 3.10
CA ARG A 99 20.66 -6.98 1.72
C ARG A 99 19.19 -6.75 1.41
N ASP A 100 18.86 -6.63 0.13
CA ASP A 100 17.48 -6.72 -0.33
C ASP A 100 17.00 -8.19 -0.41
N PRO A 101 15.70 -8.46 -0.64
CA PRO A 101 15.15 -9.81 -0.78
C PRO A 101 15.78 -10.65 -1.90
N GLU A 102 16.36 -10.01 -2.91
CA GLU A 102 17.08 -10.64 -4.03
C GLU A 102 18.54 -10.98 -3.68
N GLY A 103 19.02 -10.58 -2.49
CA GLY A 103 20.38 -10.83 -2.01
C GLY A 103 21.41 -9.76 -2.43
N PHE A 104 20.97 -8.68 -3.06
CA PHE A 104 21.84 -7.56 -3.42
C PHE A 104 22.35 -6.84 -2.17
N LEU A 105 23.67 -6.66 -2.09
CA LEU A 105 24.30 -6.00 -0.95
C LEU A 105 24.04 -4.49 -0.98
N LEU A 106 23.32 -4.00 0.02
CA LEU A 106 23.04 -2.57 0.18
C LEU A 106 24.09 -1.89 1.06
N GLY A 107 24.42 -2.47 2.21
CA GLY A 107 25.36 -1.87 3.14
C GLY A 107 25.86 -2.83 4.19
N ILE A 108 26.71 -2.32 5.08
CA ILE A 108 27.14 -3.02 6.29
C ILE A 108 26.73 -2.17 7.48
N MET A 109 26.26 -2.81 8.55
CA MET A 109 25.94 -2.15 9.80
C MET A 109 26.78 -2.74 10.92
N ASN A 110 27.34 -1.90 11.77
CA ASN A 110 27.97 -2.33 13.02
C ASN A 110 26.91 -2.30 14.11
N ILE A 111 26.60 -3.44 14.71
CA ILE A 111 25.58 -3.53 15.76
C ILE A 111 26.14 -2.91 17.03
N GLU A 112 25.52 -1.84 17.50
CA GLU A 112 25.85 -1.19 18.77
C GLU A 112 24.86 -1.59 19.87
N ASP A 113 23.58 -1.76 19.53
CA ASP A 113 22.54 -2.17 20.49
C ASP A 113 21.65 -3.27 19.89
N ILE A 114 21.17 -4.18 20.74
CA ILE A 114 20.11 -5.17 20.46
C ILE A 114 19.13 -5.14 21.63
N TRP A 115 17.85 -4.84 21.39
CA TRP A 115 16.85 -4.76 22.47
C TRP A 115 15.44 -5.19 22.01
N PRO A 116 14.61 -5.74 22.91
CA PRO A 116 13.25 -6.12 22.59
C PRO A 116 12.36 -4.89 22.36
N LEU A 117 11.43 -5.01 21.40
CA LEU A 117 10.44 -3.98 21.09
C LEU A 117 9.26 -4.01 22.07
N ASP A 118 9.08 -2.92 22.81
CA ASP A 118 7.84 -2.63 23.53
C ASP A 118 6.81 -1.98 22.58
N MET A 119 6.02 -2.83 21.92
CA MET A 119 5.03 -2.42 20.93
C MET A 119 3.95 -1.49 21.51
N GLU A 120 3.52 -1.70 22.76
CA GLU A 120 2.47 -0.86 23.37
C GLU A 120 3.00 0.54 23.66
N LYS A 121 4.21 0.61 24.22
CA LYS A 121 4.89 1.88 24.49
C LYS A 121 5.11 2.68 23.21
N GLU A 122 5.67 2.05 22.17
CA GLU A 122 5.90 2.73 20.88
C GLU A 122 4.57 3.17 20.24
N ALA A 123 3.55 2.29 20.24
CA ALA A 123 2.27 2.60 19.62
C ALA A 123 1.58 3.81 20.28
N MET A 124 1.56 3.86 21.62
CA MET A 124 1.01 5.00 22.34
C MET A 124 1.85 6.27 22.17
N ALA A 125 3.17 6.18 22.22
CA ALA A 125 4.05 7.34 22.11
C ALA A 125 4.02 7.98 20.70
N ILE A 126 3.94 7.15 19.65
CA ILE A 126 4.04 7.61 18.25
C ILE A 126 2.68 7.85 17.61
N TYR A 127 1.71 6.96 17.81
CA TYR A 127 0.40 7.01 17.16
C TYR A 127 -0.73 7.47 18.08
N GLY A 128 -0.49 7.55 19.40
CA GLY A 128 -1.51 7.96 20.37
C GLY A 128 -2.64 6.94 20.58
N THR A 129 -2.51 5.72 20.05
CA THR A 129 -3.56 4.70 20.09
C THR A 129 -2.98 3.29 20.01
N LEU A 130 -3.74 2.31 20.52
CA LEU A 130 -3.50 0.88 20.35
C LEU A 130 -4.45 0.25 19.31
N ASP A 131 -5.31 1.05 18.68
CA ASP A 131 -6.23 0.55 17.64
C ASP A 131 -5.44 0.10 16.41
N LYS A 132 -5.50 -1.22 16.13
CA LYS A 132 -4.86 -1.87 14.99
C LYS A 132 -5.48 -1.47 13.65
N SER A 133 -6.58 -0.72 13.62
CA SER A 133 -7.06 -0.08 12.40
C SER A 133 -6.16 1.09 11.95
N HIS A 134 -5.32 1.63 12.86
CA HIS A 134 -4.24 2.55 12.52
C HIS A 134 -3.11 1.80 11.78
N PRO A 135 -2.73 2.18 10.55
CA PRO A 135 -1.75 1.44 9.75
C PRO A 135 -0.37 1.26 10.41
N GLY A 136 0.09 2.29 11.14
CA GLY A 136 1.34 2.22 11.90
C GLY A 136 1.30 1.24 13.08
N VAL A 137 0.14 1.12 13.74
CA VAL A 137 -0.08 0.17 14.84
C VAL A 137 -0.21 -1.25 14.29
N ASP A 138 -0.99 -1.44 13.22
CA ASP A 138 -1.06 -2.72 12.49
C ASP A 138 0.33 -3.23 12.12
N TYR A 139 1.19 -2.35 11.61
CA TYR A 139 2.56 -2.71 11.26
C TYR A 139 3.36 -3.22 12.46
N LEU A 140 3.34 -2.50 13.60
CA LEU A 140 4.07 -2.91 14.80
C LEU A 140 3.60 -4.26 15.35
N TYR A 141 2.29 -4.54 15.35
CA TYR A 141 1.80 -5.79 15.94
C TYR A 141 1.88 -6.99 14.99
N ASN A 142 1.68 -6.76 13.69
CA ASN A 142 1.42 -7.85 12.75
C ASN A 142 2.51 -8.02 11.69
N LYS A 143 3.43 -7.06 11.54
CA LYS A 143 4.43 -7.07 10.44
C LYS A 143 5.87 -6.91 10.91
N SER A 144 6.13 -6.13 11.96
CA SER A 144 7.50 -5.92 12.43
C SER A 144 8.07 -7.16 13.11
N GLY A 145 9.39 -7.25 13.10
CA GLY A 145 10.15 -8.05 14.05
C GLY A 145 9.90 -7.60 15.49
N LYS A 146 10.30 -8.44 16.45
CA LYS A 146 10.10 -8.21 17.88
C LYS A 146 11.34 -7.71 18.59
N THR A 147 12.46 -7.63 17.89
CA THR A 147 13.74 -7.15 18.40
C THR A 147 14.26 -6.08 17.46
N TYR A 148 14.70 -4.94 18.00
CA TYR A 148 15.41 -3.93 17.25
C TYR A 148 16.92 -4.12 17.37
N ILE A 149 17.61 -3.78 16.29
CA ILE A 149 19.06 -3.61 16.26
C ILE A 149 19.38 -2.18 15.81
N GLY A 150 20.39 -1.58 16.43
CA GLY A 150 20.79 -0.19 16.20
C GLY A 150 22.29 -0.05 15.99
N GLY A 151 22.70 0.93 15.19
CA GLY A 151 24.11 1.21 14.93
C GLY A 151 24.37 1.93 13.60
N GLU A 152 25.61 2.40 13.45
CA GLU A 152 26.04 3.12 12.24
C GLU A 152 26.06 2.22 11.00
N ILE A 153 25.70 2.79 9.84
CA ILE A 153 25.71 2.10 8.55
C ILE A 153 26.79 2.65 7.61
N GLN A 154 27.36 1.74 6.82
CA GLN A 154 28.20 2.03 5.67
C GLN A 154 27.48 1.57 4.41
N ALA A 155 26.97 2.50 3.61
CA ALA A 155 26.19 2.17 2.42
C ALA A 155 27.13 1.83 1.25
N VAL A 156 27.04 0.59 0.77
CA VAL A 156 27.85 0.04 -0.33
C VAL A 156 27.17 0.28 -1.69
N ASN A 157 25.85 0.16 -1.73
CA ASN A 157 25.02 0.47 -2.90
C ASN A 157 23.70 1.09 -2.43
N LEU A 158 23.12 1.98 -3.24
CA LEU A 158 21.72 2.36 -3.08
C LEU A 158 20.79 1.27 -3.63
N PRO A 159 19.54 1.20 -3.14
CA PRO A 159 18.53 0.35 -3.76
C PRO A 159 18.36 0.64 -5.26
N ILE A 160 18.17 -0.42 -6.04
CA ILE A 160 18.08 -0.30 -7.50
C ILE A 160 16.66 0.10 -7.90
N HIS A 161 16.49 1.36 -8.31
CA HIS A 161 15.24 1.83 -8.92
C HIS A 161 15.36 1.82 -10.45
N SER A 162 14.51 1.04 -11.13
CA SER A 162 14.45 1.00 -12.60
C SER A 162 13.54 2.09 -13.20
N ASP A 163 12.68 2.67 -12.37
CA ASP A 163 11.63 3.61 -12.74
C ASP A 163 12.00 5.07 -12.44
N PHE A 164 11.55 5.99 -13.30
CA PHE A 164 11.61 7.44 -13.08
C PHE A 164 12.97 8.01 -12.62
N LYS A 165 14.08 7.41 -13.04
CA LYS A 165 15.45 7.75 -12.58
C LYS A 165 15.79 9.25 -12.62
N GLN A 166 15.27 9.97 -13.62
CA GLN A 166 15.55 11.41 -13.81
C GLN A 166 15.02 12.31 -12.68
N ILE A 167 14.06 11.80 -11.90
CA ILE A 167 13.42 12.54 -10.81
C ILE A 167 13.62 11.84 -9.46
N ARG A 168 14.60 10.95 -9.36
CA ARG A 168 15.04 10.34 -8.09
C ARG A 168 16.40 10.93 -7.72
N ASN A 169 16.40 12.16 -7.22
CA ASN A 169 17.61 12.88 -6.89
C ASN A 169 17.78 12.95 -5.37
N THR A 170 19.03 12.83 -4.92
CA THR A 170 19.46 13.03 -3.54
C THR A 170 19.27 14.50 -3.12
N PRO A 171 19.22 14.79 -1.81
CA PRO A 171 19.20 16.16 -1.30
C PRO A 171 20.29 17.06 -1.89
N ALA A 172 21.53 16.56 -1.99
CA ALA A 172 22.65 17.33 -2.55
C ALA A 172 22.44 17.69 -4.04
N GLU A 173 21.90 16.76 -4.84
CA GLU A 173 21.60 16.99 -6.26
C GLU A 173 20.44 17.97 -6.45
N VAL A 174 19.41 17.88 -5.62
CA VAL A 174 18.27 18.83 -5.63
C VAL A 174 18.75 20.23 -5.24
N GLN A 175 19.54 20.36 -4.16
CA GLN A 175 20.11 21.65 -3.76
C GLN A 175 21.04 22.25 -4.84
N LYS A 176 21.83 21.42 -5.54
CA LYS A 176 22.63 21.86 -6.69
C LYS A 176 21.75 22.36 -7.83
N THR A 177 20.61 21.74 -8.05
CA THR A 177 19.61 22.19 -9.03
C THR A 177 19.04 23.56 -8.65
N PHE A 178 18.68 23.77 -7.38
CA PHE A 178 18.25 25.08 -6.89
C PHE A 178 19.32 26.16 -7.10
N ALA A 179 20.57 25.86 -6.78
CA ALA A 179 21.68 26.79 -6.99
C ALA A 179 21.86 27.14 -8.48
N LYS A 180 21.77 26.15 -9.37
CA LYS A 180 21.84 26.35 -10.83
C LYS A 180 20.70 27.23 -11.35
N LEU A 181 19.49 27.08 -10.81
CA LEU A 181 18.31 27.88 -11.16
C LEU A 181 18.27 29.24 -10.44
N GLY A 182 19.22 29.52 -9.54
CA GLY A 182 19.26 30.76 -8.75
C GLY A 182 18.17 30.85 -7.67
N TRP A 183 17.57 29.71 -7.29
CA TRP A 183 16.49 29.67 -6.31
C TRP A 183 17.02 29.86 -4.89
N LYS A 184 16.37 30.75 -4.14
CA LYS A 184 16.71 31.04 -2.73
C LYS A 184 15.58 30.72 -1.75
N ARG A 185 14.34 30.74 -2.23
CA ARG A 185 13.14 30.46 -1.45
C ARG A 185 12.41 29.32 -2.14
N ILE A 186 12.30 28.22 -1.41
CA ILE A 186 11.69 26.97 -1.86
C ILE A 186 10.63 26.57 -0.84
N VAL A 187 9.44 26.28 -1.32
CA VAL A 187 8.36 25.67 -0.53
C VAL A 187 8.28 24.18 -0.87
N GLY A 188 8.39 23.32 0.13
CA GLY A 188 8.23 21.88 0.00
C GLY A 188 6.76 21.48 0.12
N PHE A 189 6.34 20.55 -0.74
CA PHE A 189 5.01 19.93 -0.67
C PHE A 189 5.13 18.41 -0.82
N GLN A 190 4.86 17.69 0.27
CA GLN A 190 4.81 16.23 0.27
C GLN A 190 3.40 15.76 -0.09
N THR A 191 3.30 14.70 -0.88
CA THR A 191 2.01 14.04 -1.12
C THR A 191 2.12 12.54 -1.35
N ARG A 192 1.13 11.80 -0.85
CA ARG A 192 0.90 10.37 -1.16
C ARG A 192 -0.24 10.16 -2.15
N GLN A 193 -1.06 11.18 -2.43
CA GLN A 193 -2.21 11.13 -3.34
C GLN A 193 -1.91 11.90 -4.63
N PRO A 194 -2.56 11.56 -5.76
CA PRO A 194 -2.57 12.43 -6.94
C PRO A 194 -2.93 13.87 -6.55
N ILE A 195 -2.30 14.84 -7.20
CA ILE A 195 -2.63 16.26 -7.00
C ILE A 195 -3.93 16.53 -7.77
N HIS A 196 -4.99 16.85 -7.05
CA HIS A 196 -6.24 17.34 -7.64
C HIS A 196 -6.28 18.87 -7.58
N ARG A 197 -7.36 19.49 -8.05
CA ARG A 197 -7.49 20.95 -8.08
C ARG A 197 -7.28 21.61 -6.71
N PRO A 198 -7.87 21.12 -5.59
CA PRO A 198 -7.64 21.74 -4.29
C PRO A 198 -6.16 21.76 -3.89
N GLN A 199 -5.43 20.67 -4.12
CA GLN A 199 -4.00 20.58 -3.77
C GLN A 199 -3.14 21.44 -4.71
N PHE A 200 -3.48 21.49 -5.99
CA PHE A 200 -2.82 22.38 -6.95
C PHE A 200 -2.98 23.85 -6.52
N GLU A 201 -4.20 24.31 -6.28
CA GLU A 201 -4.46 25.69 -5.82
C GLU A 201 -3.75 26.00 -4.49
N MET A 202 -3.74 25.03 -3.57
CA MET A 202 -3.00 25.14 -2.31
C MET A 202 -1.52 25.40 -2.54
N THR A 203 -0.87 24.64 -3.44
CA THR A 203 0.56 24.85 -3.73
C THR A 203 0.83 26.18 -4.43
N ILE A 204 -0.04 26.63 -5.34
CA ILE A 204 0.08 27.96 -5.98
C ILE A 204 -0.03 29.07 -4.93
N GLN A 205 -1.02 29.01 -4.04
CA GLN A 205 -1.14 29.96 -2.94
C GLN A 205 0.07 29.89 -2.00
N ALA A 206 0.65 28.71 -1.79
CA ALA A 206 1.83 28.56 -0.95
C ALA A 206 3.05 29.24 -1.56
N MET A 207 3.28 29.04 -2.86
CA MET A 207 4.33 29.73 -3.61
C MET A 207 4.16 31.25 -3.55
N GLN A 208 2.94 31.76 -3.71
CA GLN A 208 2.64 33.19 -3.64
C GLN A 208 2.88 33.78 -2.25
N LYS A 209 2.35 33.15 -1.19
CA LYS A 209 2.53 33.59 0.20
C LYS A 209 4.00 33.58 0.61
N ALA A 210 4.72 32.51 0.28
CA ALA A 210 6.13 32.36 0.59
C ALA A 210 7.05 33.15 -0.35
N ARG A 211 6.54 33.66 -1.49
CA ARG A 211 7.34 34.21 -2.60
C ARG A 211 8.48 33.26 -2.97
N ALA A 212 8.12 32.01 -3.23
CA ALA A 212 9.03 30.88 -3.34
C ALA A 212 8.68 29.99 -4.55
N ASN A 213 9.69 29.27 -5.03
CA ASN A 213 9.51 28.17 -5.99
C ASN A 213 9.10 26.89 -5.27
N LEU A 214 8.62 25.89 -5.99
CA LEU A 214 8.02 24.69 -5.42
C LEU A 214 8.95 23.46 -5.55
N LEU A 215 9.12 22.73 -4.46
CA LEU A 215 9.63 21.36 -4.50
C LEU A 215 8.46 20.40 -4.22
N LEU A 216 8.05 19.67 -5.25
CA LEU A 216 7.08 18.58 -5.13
C LEU A 216 7.82 17.31 -4.70
N LEU A 217 7.43 16.75 -3.55
CA LEU A 217 7.95 15.52 -2.96
C LEU A 217 6.88 14.42 -2.91
N PRO A 218 6.43 13.90 -4.06
CA PRO A 218 5.56 12.73 -4.08
C PRO A 218 6.27 11.48 -3.55
N ILE A 219 5.56 10.71 -2.73
CA ILE A 219 6.11 9.49 -2.13
C ILE A 219 6.09 8.33 -3.12
N ALA A 220 7.25 7.71 -3.34
CA ALA A 220 7.44 6.49 -4.13
C ALA A 220 7.70 5.23 -3.28
N GLY A 221 7.86 5.38 -1.97
CA GLY A 221 7.97 4.25 -1.03
C GLY A 221 6.60 3.73 -0.57
N VAL A 222 6.58 3.13 0.62
CA VAL A 222 5.35 2.57 1.22
C VAL A 222 4.40 3.69 1.65
N THR A 223 3.16 3.67 1.17
CA THR A 223 2.10 4.64 1.53
C THR A 223 0.98 3.98 2.34
N LYS A 224 -0.15 4.68 2.55
CA LYS A 224 -1.31 4.12 3.23
C LYS A 224 -1.88 2.92 2.42
N PRO A 225 -2.27 1.81 3.08
CA PRO A 225 -2.99 0.74 2.43
C PRO A 225 -4.22 1.23 1.67
N GLY A 226 -4.35 0.78 0.42
CA GLY A 226 -5.43 1.19 -0.45
C GLY A 226 -5.18 2.51 -1.17
N ASP A 227 -4.02 3.16 -1.09
CA ASP A 227 -3.68 4.26 -2.00
C ASP A 227 -3.52 3.79 -3.45
N PHE A 228 -3.54 4.73 -4.39
CA PHE A 228 -3.17 4.43 -5.78
C PHE A 228 -1.69 4.07 -5.86
N ASP A 229 -1.34 3.14 -6.75
CA ASP A 229 0.06 2.74 -6.96
C ASP A 229 0.91 3.94 -7.40
N HIS A 230 2.20 3.93 -7.07
CA HIS A 230 3.06 5.09 -7.31
C HIS A 230 3.25 5.37 -8.80
N PHE A 231 3.25 4.36 -9.68
CA PHE A 231 3.36 4.58 -11.13
C PHE A 231 2.18 5.39 -11.66
N THR A 232 0.97 5.07 -11.23
CA THR A 232 -0.24 5.81 -11.59
C THR A 232 -0.18 7.22 -11.04
N ARG A 233 0.18 7.39 -9.76
CA ARG A 233 0.34 8.72 -9.16
C ARG A 233 1.38 9.55 -9.91
N MET A 234 2.50 8.94 -10.32
CA MET A 234 3.54 9.61 -11.08
C MET A 234 3.08 10.12 -12.43
N ARG A 235 2.34 9.30 -13.19
CA ARG A 235 1.72 9.77 -14.44
C ARG A 235 0.76 10.93 -14.17
N CYS A 236 0.00 10.90 -13.08
CA CYS A 236 -0.86 12.02 -12.68
C CYS A 236 -0.04 13.28 -12.35
N TYR A 237 1.04 13.18 -11.57
CA TYR A 237 1.86 14.34 -11.23
C TYR A 237 2.51 14.96 -12.46
N GLN A 238 2.97 14.16 -13.43
CA GLN A 238 3.51 14.69 -14.69
C GLN A 238 2.47 15.50 -15.48
N LYS A 239 1.20 15.11 -15.43
CA LYS A 239 0.09 15.86 -16.04
C LYS A 239 -0.19 17.17 -15.31
N VAL A 240 -0.26 17.12 -13.99
CA VAL A 240 -0.52 18.32 -13.16
C VAL A 240 0.66 19.29 -13.19
N ALA A 241 1.89 18.77 -13.25
CA ALA A 241 3.11 19.55 -13.29
C ALA A 241 3.12 20.55 -14.47
N ALA A 242 2.49 20.21 -15.59
CA ALA A 242 2.37 21.07 -16.76
C ALA A 242 1.51 22.33 -16.54
N HIS A 243 0.74 22.40 -15.44
CA HIS A 243 -0.08 23.57 -15.09
C HIS A 243 0.67 24.59 -14.23
N TYR A 244 1.82 24.24 -13.65
CA TYR A 244 2.63 25.21 -12.93
C TYR A 244 3.35 26.15 -13.91
N PRO A 245 3.63 27.40 -13.50
CA PRO A 245 4.43 28.30 -14.31
C PRO A 245 5.79 27.69 -14.68
N PRO A 246 6.31 27.91 -15.90
CA PRO A 246 7.63 27.39 -16.30
C PRO A 246 8.74 27.79 -15.33
N ASP A 247 9.69 26.89 -15.09
CA ASP A 247 10.87 27.12 -14.23
C ASP A 247 10.56 27.54 -12.78
N THR A 248 9.37 27.19 -12.26
CA THR A 248 8.96 27.48 -10.87
C THR A 248 8.78 26.25 -9.98
N TYR A 249 8.96 25.03 -10.51
CA TYR A 249 8.83 23.79 -9.74
C TYR A 249 9.92 22.75 -10.06
N VAL A 250 10.27 21.95 -9.06
CA VAL A 250 11.05 20.71 -9.21
C VAL A 250 10.19 19.56 -8.70
N LEU A 251 10.07 18.51 -9.51
CA LEU A 251 9.41 17.25 -9.14
C LEU A 251 10.49 16.23 -8.75
N ASN A 252 10.50 15.80 -7.49
CA ASN A 252 11.47 14.82 -6.99
C ASN A 252 10.79 13.72 -6.17
N LEU A 253 10.96 12.47 -6.58
CA LEU A 253 10.46 11.31 -5.87
C LEU A 253 11.13 11.16 -4.52
N LEU A 254 10.30 10.90 -3.50
CA LEU A 254 10.75 10.63 -2.15
C LEU A 254 10.52 9.14 -1.82
N PRO A 255 11.58 8.31 -1.66
CA PRO A 255 11.44 6.91 -1.27
C PRO A 255 11.18 6.77 0.24
N LEU A 256 10.16 7.46 0.75
CA LEU A 256 9.74 7.40 2.15
C LEU A 256 8.72 6.29 2.36
N ALA A 257 8.90 5.49 3.41
CA ALA A 257 7.85 4.66 3.96
C ALA A 257 7.07 5.46 5.02
N MET A 258 5.82 5.80 4.74
CA MET A 258 5.01 6.56 5.69
C MET A 258 4.59 5.72 6.89
N ARG A 259 4.55 6.36 8.06
CA ARG A 259 4.07 5.76 9.32
C ARG A 259 2.60 6.07 9.58
N MET A 260 2.06 7.06 8.88
CA MET A 260 0.76 7.66 9.13
C MET A 260 0.66 8.24 10.55
N ALA A 261 1.75 8.81 11.06
CA ALA A 261 1.87 9.31 12.43
C ALA A 261 1.47 10.80 12.58
N GLY A 262 0.60 11.29 11.68
CA GLY A 262 -0.04 12.60 11.77
C GLY A 262 0.93 13.74 12.14
N PRO A 263 0.74 14.41 13.31
CA PRO A 263 1.58 15.52 13.76
C PRO A 263 3.08 15.20 13.84
N ARG A 264 3.47 14.03 14.36
CA ARG A 264 4.89 13.63 14.44
C ARG A 264 5.49 13.46 13.05
N GLU A 265 4.73 12.91 12.11
CA GLU A 265 5.20 12.74 10.73
C GLU A 265 5.23 14.05 9.94
N ALA A 266 4.38 15.02 10.30
CA ALA A 266 4.46 16.38 9.77
C ALA A 266 5.82 17.03 10.09
N ILE A 267 6.33 16.85 11.31
CA ILE A 267 7.68 17.30 11.70
C ILE A 267 8.74 16.55 10.90
N LEU A 268 8.60 15.22 10.72
CA LEU A 268 9.56 14.44 9.94
C LEU A 268 9.62 14.96 8.49
N HIS A 269 8.48 15.27 7.90
CA HIS A 269 8.40 15.87 6.56
C HIS A 269 9.06 17.26 6.50
N MET A 270 8.97 18.07 7.55
CA MET A 270 9.71 19.34 7.64
C MET A 270 11.22 19.12 7.71
N ILE A 271 11.71 18.14 8.47
CA ILE A 271 13.13 17.77 8.53
C ILE A 271 13.62 17.30 7.15
N ILE A 272 12.85 16.43 6.49
CA ILE A 272 13.11 16.00 5.11
C ILE A 272 13.18 17.22 4.19
N GLY A 273 12.19 18.12 4.26
CA GLY A 273 12.16 19.37 3.51
C GLY A 273 13.41 20.22 3.74
N LYS A 274 13.81 20.43 5.01
CA LYS A 274 15.04 21.13 5.40
C LYS A 274 16.25 20.51 4.69
N ASN A 275 16.38 19.19 4.75
CA ASN A 275 17.51 18.47 4.17
C ASN A 275 17.52 18.58 2.63
N PHE A 276 16.36 18.62 1.97
CA PHE A 276 16.28 18.94 0.53
C PHE A 276 16.56 20.43 0.19
N GLY A 277 16.69 21.32 1.19
CA GLY A 277 16.94 22.74 1.00
C GLY A 277 15.68 23.62 0.97
N CYS A 278 14.54 23.11 1.44
CA CYS A 278 13.33 23.91 1.56
C CYS A 278 13.47 24.97 2.65
N THR A 279 13.03 26.18 2.32
CA THR A 279 12.89 27.30 3.27
C THR A 279 11.51 27.36 3.91
N HIS A 280 10.51 26.80 3.22
CA HIS A 280 9.14 26.71 3.68
C HIS A 280 8.63 25.29 3.47
N PHE A 281 7.62 24.89 4.24
CA PHE A 281 6.97 23.60 4.04
C PHE A 281 5.46 23.73 4.20
N VAL A 282 4.71 23.13 3.27
CA VAL A 282 3.24 23.11 3.34
C VAL A 282 2.80 22.08 4.37
N ILE A 283 2.00 22.54 5.32
CA ILE A 283 1.29 21.68 6.29
C ILE A 283 -0.21 21.84 6.01
N GLY A 284 -0.80 20.79 5.43
CA GLY A 284 -2.21 20.77 5.08
C GLY A 284 -3.11 20.30 6.22
N HIS A 285 -4.41 20.35 5.98
CA HIS A 285 -5.41 19.65 6.77
C HIS A 285 -5.14 18.14 6.75
N ASP A 286 -5.24 17.47 7.92
CA ASP A 286 -4.99 16.02 8.06
C ASP A 286 -3.61 15.55 7.58
N HIS A 287 -2.58 16.40 7.70
CA HIS A 287 -1.24 16.07 7.22
C HIS A 287 -0.75 14.76 7.82
N ALA A 288 -0.37 13.81 6.94
CA ALA A 288 0.07 12.46 7.31
C ALA A 288 -0.92 11.65 8.19
N SER A 289 -2.20 12.01 8.20
CA SER A 289 -3.24 11.27 8.93
C SER A 289 -3.72 10.04 8.14
N PRO A 290 -3.99 8.90 8.82
CA PRO A 290 -4.69 7.77 8.23
C PRO A 290 -6.21 7.99 8.15
N GLY A 291 -6.73 9.09 8.66
CA GLY A 291 -8.17 9.42 8.68
C GLY A 291 -8.83 8.94 9.97
N ASN A 292 -9.95 8.23 9.83
CA ASN A 292 -10.77 7.82 10.98
C ASN A 292 -10.55 6.36 11.35
N ASP A 293 -10.80 6.07 12.62
CA ASP A 293 -10.90 4.72 13.18
C ASP A 293 -12.18 4.00 12.70
N SER A 294 -12.36 2.76 13.15
CA SER A 294 -13.54 1.95 12.85
C SER A 294 -14.87 2.54 13.35
N GLY A 295 -14.83 3.42 14.36
CA GLY A 295 -15.95 4.17 14.91
C GLY A 295 -16.23 5.50 14.20
N ASN A 296 -15.51 5.80 13.11
CA ASN A 296 -15.57 7.05 12.36
C ASN A 296 -15.10 8.29 13.16
N THR A 297 -14.23 8.08 14.16
CA THR A 297 -13.55 9.14 14.90
C THR A 297 -12.16 9.37 14.30
N PRO A 298 -11.74 10.62 14.04
CA PRO A 298 -10.42 10.89 13.48
C PRO A 298 -9.31 10.50 14.46
N PHE A 299 -8.25 9.84 13.96
CA PHE A 299 -7.09 9.43 14.78
C PHE A 299 -6.32 10.61 15.37
N TYR A 300 -6.26 11.72 14.63
CA TYR A 300 -5.60 12.95 15.04
C TYR A 300 -6.57 14.11 14.88
N LYS A 301 -6.46 15.15 15.70
CA LYS A 301 -7.30 16.34 15.50
C LYS A 301 -6.81 17.08 14.24
N TYR A 302 -7.76 17.60 13.46
CA TYR A 302 -7.49 18.25 12.18
C TYR A 302 -6.43 19.36 12.20
N ASP A 303 -6.36 20.13 13.30
CA ASP A 303 -5.41 21.26 13.45
C ASP A 303 -4.14 20.87 14.25
N GLU A 304 -4.04 19.63 14.77
CA GLU A 304 -2.97 19.21 15.68
C GLU A 304 -1.58 19.28 15.04
N ALA A 305 -1.47 18.84 13.77
CA ALA A 305 -0.22 18.96 13.02
C ALA A 305 0.18 20.42 12.76
N ILE A 306 -0.80 21.30 12.55
CA ILE A 306 -0.57 22.73 12.35
C ILE A 306 -0.08 23.38 13.65
N GLU A 307 -0.71 23.05 14.79
CA GLU A 307 -0.33 23.55 16.10
C GLU A 307 1.08 23.13 16.48
N LEU A 308 1.38 21.82 16.37
CA LEU A 308 2.68 21.26 16.74
C LEU A 308 3.83 21.83 15.88
N THR A 309 3.61 22.00 14.58
CA THR A 309 4.67 22.49 13.67
C THR A 309 4.98 23.98 13.83
N ARG A 310 4.05 24.80 14.35
CA ARG A 310 4.31 26.23 14.64
C ARG A 310 5.39 26.45 15.68
N GLU A 311 5.42 25.61 16.72
CA GLU A 311 6.40 25.71 17.80
C GLU A 311 7.82 25.34 17.32
N ILE A 312 7.90 24.43 16.36
CA ILE A 312 9.13 23.84 15.83
C ILE A 312 9.76 24.67 14.70
N THR A 313 8.97 25.50 14.03
CA THR A 313 9.37 26.31 12.87
C THR A 313 10.70 27.06 13.10
N ARG A 314 10.89 27.63 14.29
CA ARG A 314 12.10 28.38 14.65
C ARG A 314 13.33 27.49 14.82
N GLU A 315 13.16 26.29 15.35
CA GLU A 315 14.26 25.35 15.59
C GLU A 315 14.80 24.76 14.28
N LEU A 316 13.90 24.41 13.35
CA LEU A 316 14.29 23.84 12.05
C LEU A 316 14.74 24.88 11.02
N ASN A 317 14.47 26.17 11.26
CA ASN A 317 14.65 27.26 10.29
C ASN A 317 13.92 26.97 8.96
N VAL A 318 12.72 26.39 9.05
CA VAL A 318 11.81 26.12 7.93
C VAL A 318 10.44 26.68 8.28
N GLU A 319 10.00 27.71 7.55
CA GLU A 319 8.71 28.35 7.75
C GLU A 319 7.53 27.45 7.35
N THR A 320 6.48 27.39 8.15
CA THR A 320 5.28 26.60 7.78
C THR A 320 4.31 27.45 6.97
N VAL A 321 3.80 26.89 5.87
CA VAL A 321 2.67 27.46 5.13
C VAL A 321 1.47 26.57 5.37
N THR A 322 0.58 27.03 6.23
CA THR A 322 -0.53 26.22 6.74
C THR A 322 -1.80 26.47 5.95
N PHE A 323 -2.54 25.41 5.68
CA PHE A 323 -3.84 25.48 5.01
C PHE A 323 -4.86 24.68 5.79
N LYS A 324 -5.97 25.34 6.16
CA LYS A 324 -7.19 24.64 6.53
C LYS A 324 -7.79 23.98 5.28
N GLU A 325 -8.85 23.21 5.47
CA GLU A 325 -9.58 22.57 4.38
C GLU A 325 -9.88 23.56 3.24
N MET A 326 -9.62 23.11 2.01
CA MET A 326 -9.99 23.84 0.79
C MET A 326 -11.39 23.40 0.35
N VAL A 327 -12.30 24.35 0.17
CA VAL A 327 -13.66 24.10 -0.27
C VAL A 327 -13.91 24.75 -1.63
N TYR A 328 -14.73 24.09 -2.45
CA TYR A 328 -15.15 24.60 -3.75
C TYR A 328 -16.41 25.44 -3.60
N LEU A 329 -16.42 26.61 -4.23
CA LEU A 329 -17.56 27.53 -4.29
C LEU A 329 -18.23 27.38 -5.66
N PRO A 330 -19.38 26.71 -5.77
CA PRO A 330 -19.95 26.34 -7.08
C PRO A 330 -20.42 27.53 -7.92
N PHE A 331 -20.80 28.64 -7.29
CA PHE A 331 -21.30 29.81 -8.00
C PHE A 331 -20.15 30.66 -8.56
N GLU A 332 -19.06 30.79 -7.80
CA GLU A 332 -17.86 31.53 -8.15
C GLU A 332 -16.86 30.72 -8.99
N ASP A 333 -17.03 29.39 -9.07
CA ASP A 333 -16.14 28.44 -9.73
C ASP A 333 -14.66 28.55 -9.26
N GLU A 334 -14.47 28.69 -7.95
CA GLU A 334 -13.14 28.83 -7.35
C GLU A 334 -12.98 28.01 -6.06
N TYR A 335 -11.73 27.80 -5.67
CA TYR A 335 -11.38 27.19 -4.39
C TYR A 335 -10.92 28.24 -3.37
N LYS A 336 -11.48 28.15 -2.17
CA LYS A 336 -11.08 28.98 -1.02
C LYS A 336 -10.80 28.13 0.21
N ILE A 337 -9.99 28.68 1.11
CA ILE A 337 -9.78 28.09 2.43
C ILE A 337 -11.09 28.25 3.21
N ALA A 338 -11.62 27.17 3.80
CA ALA A 338 -12.93 27.14 4.47
C ALA A 338 -13.12 28.29 5.49
N GLY A 339 -12.06 28.61 6.25
CA GLY A 339 -12.09 29.71 7.23
C GLY A 339 -12.17 31.13 6.64
N GLN A 340 -12.03 31.29 5.32
CA GLN A 340 -12.12 32.57 4.61
C GLN A 340 -13.44 32.75 3.86
N VAL A 341 -14.32 31.74 3.90
CA VAL A 341 -15.61 31.77 3.20
C VAL A 341 -16.67 32.42 4.09
N PRO A 342 -17.49 33.37 3.58
CA PRO A 342 -18.60 33.94 4.33
C PRO A 342 -19.60 32.85 4.77
N LYS A 343 -20.13 32.94 6.00
CA LYS A 343 -20.92 31.90 6.68
C LYS A 343 -22.20 31.43 5.96
N ASN A 344 -22.65 32.13 4.91
CA ASN A 344 -23.85 31.81 4.13
C ASN A 344 -23.55 31.51 2.66
N THR A 345 -22.31 31.17 2.33
CA THR A 345 -21.91 30.80 0.97
C THR A 345 -22.03 29.29 0.81
N ASP A 346 -22.67 28.84 -0.27
CA ASP A 346 -22.72 27.42 -0.59
C ASP A 346 -21.31 26.90 -0.91
N THR A 347 -20.93 25.81 -0.26
CA THR A 347 -19.61 25.21 -0.43
C THR A 347 -19.72 23.70 -0.57
N ILE A 348 -18.78 23.13 -1.31
CA ILE A 348 -18.63 21.68 -1.45
C ILE A 348 -17.26 21.29 -0.92
N SER A 349 -17.24 20.48 0.14
CA SER A 349 -16.06 19.72 0.55
C SER A 349 -15.96 18.45 -0.30
N PHE A 350 -14.78 18.23 -0.88
CA PHE A 350 -14.54 17.09 -1.75
C PHE A 350 -13.06 16.72 -1.77
N ASN A 351 -12.70 15.68 -1.01
CA ASN A 351 -11.30 15.33 -0.77
C ASN A 351 -10.82 14.17 -1.68
N GLY A 352 -9.52 13.87 -1.58
CA GLY A 352 -8.91 12.79 -2.37
C GLY A 352 -9.53 11.41 -2.11
N THR A 353 -10.02 11.15 -0.89
CA THR A 353 -10.71 9.89 -0.54
C THR A 353 -12.05 9.78 -1.26
N ASP A 354 -12.79 10.88 -1.41
CA ASP A 354 -14.05 10.89 -2.17
C ASP A 354 -13.82 10.67 -3.66
N ILE A 355 -12.78 11.30 -4.22
CA ILE A 355 -12.34 11.07 -5.60
C ILE A 355 -11.98 9.60 -5.80
N GLN A 356 -11.17 9.04 -4.91
CA GLN A 356 -10.76 7.64 -4.95
C GLN A 356 -11.96 6.69 -4.89
N LYS A 357 -12.91 6.92 -3.97
CA LYS A 357 -14.15 6.13 -3.88
C LYS A 357 -14.97 6.21 -5.16
N ARG A 358 -15.06 7.39 -5.79
CA ARG A 358 -15.82 7.54 -7.04
C ARG A 358 -15.14 6.84 -8.21
N ILE A 359 -13.82 6.99 -8.36
CA ILE A 359 -13.04 6.29 -9.40
C ILE A 359 -13.22 4.77 -9.28
N ARG A 360 -13.05 4.21 -8.08
CA ARG A 360 -13.22 2.77 -7.83
C ARG A 360 -14.62 2.25 -8.13
N ASN A 361 -15.63 3.04 -7.80
CA ASN A 361 -17.03 2.70 -8.06
C ASN A 361 -17.48 3.04 -9.48
N GLY A 362 -16.59 3.51 -10.37
CA GLY A 362 -16.93 3.92 -11.73
C GLY A 362 -17.89 5.11 -11.80
N LYS A 363 -17.99 5.92 -10.73
CA LYS A 363 -18.83 7.12 -10.68
C LYS A 363 -18.10 8.29 -11.34
N ARG A 364 -18.85 9.18 -11.99
CA ARG A 364 -18.30 10.44 -12.53
C ARG A 364 -17.67 11.27 -11.42
N VAL A 365 -16.44 11.72 -11.65
CA VAL A 365 -15.76 12.74 -10.85
C VAL A 365 -16.00 14.10 -11.53
N PRO A 366 -16.48 15.13 -10.83
CA PRO A 366 -16.68 16.44 -11.41
C PRO A 366 -15.38 17.10 -11.88
N ASP A 367 -15.43 17.86 -12.97
CA ASP A 367 -14.24 18.50 -13.56
C ASP A 367 -13.68 19.63 -12.70
N TRP A 368 -14.51 20.21 -11.82
CA TRP A 368 -14.06 21.17 -10.80
C TRP A 368 -13.28 20.49 -9.67
N ALA A 369 -13.41 19.17 -9.47
CA ALA A 369 -12.68 18.46 -8.42
C ALA A 369 -11.25 18.09 -8.83
N THR A 370 -11.04 17.77 -10.10
CA THR A 370 -9.74 17.29 -10.61
C THR A 370 -9.62 17.55 -12.11
N PHE A 371 -8.37 17.56 -12.60
CA PHE A 371 -8.09 17.73 -14.02
C PHE A 371 -8.54 16.51 -14.85
N PRO A 372 -9.11 16.69 -16.06
CA PRO A 372 -9.54 15.60 -16.93
C PRO A 372 -8.44 14.57 -17.24
N GLU A 373 -7.21 15.03 -17.49
CA GLU A 373 -6.06 14.19 -17.78
C GLU A 373 -5.59 13.37 -16.57
N VAL A 374 -5.82 13.87 -15.34
CA VAL A 374 -5.62 13.08 -14.12
C VAL A 374 -6.66 11.97 -14.04
N ILE A 375 -7.93 12.26 -14.35
CA ILE A 375 -8.98 11.23 -14.40
C ILE A 375 -8.62 10.15 -15.44
N GLN A 376 -8.16 10.55 -16.62
CA GLN A 376 -7.76 9.62 -17.67
C GLN A 376 -6.63 8.69 -17.21
N GLU A 377 -5.59 9.21 -16.54
CA GLU A 377 -4.51 8.37 -16.01
C GLU A 377 -4.99 7.44 -14.89
N LEU A 378 -5.87 7.92 -14.01
CA LEU A 378 -6.46 7.10 -12.95
C LEU A 378 -7.32 5.98 -13.52
N GLN A 379 -8.15 6.25 -14.52
CA GLN A 379 -9.03 5.26 -15.15
C GLN A 379 -8.28 4.22 -15.98
N LYS A 380 -7.05 4.51 -16.45
CA LYS A 380 -6.20 3.51 -17.10
C LYS A 380 -5.79 2.41 -16.12
N SER A 381 -5.49 2.74 -14.87
CA SER A 381 -5.05 1.76 -13.87
C SER A 381 -6.21 1.21 -13.04
N TYR A 382 -7.21 2.06 -12.76
CA TYR A 382 -8.38 1.76 -11.95
C TYR A 382 -9.65 2.00 -12.78
N PRO A 383 -9.92 1.14 -13.78
CA PRO A 383 -11.09 1.29 -14.62
C PRO A 383 -12.38 1.11 -13.82
N PRO A 384 -13.53 1.59 -14.32
CA PRO A 384 -14.83 1.30 -13.70
C PRO A 384 -15.10 -0.22 -13.65
N PRO A 385 -15.97 -0.71 -12.74
CA PRO A 385 -16.30 -2.13 -12.62
C PRO A 385 -16.64 -2.83 -13.95
N SER A 386 -17.34 -2.13 -14.86
CA SER A 386 -17.69 -2.62 -16.20
C SER A 386 -16.51 -2.82 -17.16
N LYS A 387 -15.29 -2.44 -16.75
CA LYS A 387 -14.03 -2.61 -17.48
C LYS A 387 -12.94 -3.30 -16.63
N GLN A 388 -13.25 -3.68 -15.40
CA GLN A 388 -12.37 -4.47 -14.53
C GLN A 388 -12.45 -5.95 -14.90
N GLY A 389 -11.43 -6.73 -14.53
CA GLY A 389 -11.58 -8.18 -14.52
C GLY A 389 -12.44 -8.63 -13.35
N LEU A 390 -12.90 -9.87 -13.40
CA LEU A 390 -13.63 -10.47 -12.29
C LEU A 390 -13.39 -11.98 -12.20
N THR A 391 -13.49 -12.51 -10.99
CA THR A 391 -13.55 -13.95 -10.73
C THR A 391 -14.92 -14.33 -10.22
N ILE A 392 -15.56 -15.30 -10.88
CA ILE A 392 -16.72 -16.02 -10.37
C ILE A 392 -16.21 -17.32 -9.77
N PHE A 393 -16.31 -17.47 -8.46
CA PHE A 393 -15.76 -18.59 -7.72
C PHE A 393 -16.89 -19.47 -7.19
N CYS A 394 -17.27 -20.49 -7.96
CA CYS A 394 -18.28 -21.46 -7.57
C CYS A 394 -17.69 -22.51 -6.62
N THR A 395 -18.15 -22.53 -5.36
CA THR A 395 -17.74 -23.48 -4.31
C THR A 395 -18.92 -24.33 -3.85
N GLY A 396 -18.68 -25.54 -3.34
CA GLY A 396 -19.73 -26.50 -2.99
C GLY A 396 -19.31 -27.96 -3.12
N LEU A 397 -20.14 -28.87 -2.62
CA LEU A 397 -19.91 -30.31 -2.65
C LEU A 397 -19.76 -30.88 -4.07
N SER A 398 -19.09 -32.02 -4.21
CA SER A 398 -19.06 -32.77 -5.48
C SER A 398 -20.50 -33.12 -5.90
N GLY A 399 -20.84 -33.06 -7.18
CA GLY A 399 -22.23 -33.31 -7.62
C GLY A 399 -23.23 -32.16 -7.39
N ALA A 400 -22.84 -31.07 -6.71
CA ALA A 400 -23.71 -29.91 -6.47
C ALA A 400 -24.10 -29.10 -7.72
N GLY A 401 -23.47 -29.34 -8.88
CA GLY A 401 -23.78 -28.64 -10.14
C GLY A 401 -22.85 -27.47 -10.52
N LYS A 402 -21.79 -27.22 -9.74
CA LYS A 402 -20.80 -26.14 -9.98
C LYS A 402 -20.27 -26.07 -11.41
N SER A 403 -19.73 -27.18 -11.94
CA SER A 403 -19.12 -27.22 -13.28
C SER A 403 -20.15 -26.98 -14.39
N THR A 404 -21.42 -27.33 -14.17
CA THR A 404 -22.50 -27.07 -15.13
C THR A 404 -22.84 -25.58 -15.16
N ILE A 405 -23.03 -24.96 -13.99
CA ILE A 405 -23.27 -23.51 -13.86
C ILE A 405 -22.09 -22.73 -14.47
N ALA A 406 -20.85 -23.12 -14.14
CA ALA A 406 -19.64 -22.48 -14.65
C ALA A 406 -19.53 -22.54 -16.19
N LYS A 407 -19.93 -23.63 -16.84
CA LYS A 407 -19.95 -23.74 -18.32
C LYS A 407 -21.01 -22.85 -18.97
N ILE A 408 -22.18 -22.71 -18.36
CA ILE A 408 -23.23 -21.80 -18.84
C ILE A 408 -22.75 -20.35 -18.70
N LEU A 409 -22.21 -19.98 -17.55
CA LEU A 409 -21.61 -18.66 -17.33
C LEU A 409 -20.51 -18.39 -18.35
N TYR A 410 -19.62 -19.35 -18.59
CA TYR A 410 -18.57 -19.23 -19.59
C TYR A 410 -19.13 -18.91 -20.98
N SER A 411 -20.17 -19.64 -21.42
CA SER A 411 -20.84 -19.39 -22.70
C SER A 411 -21.47 -17.99 -22.74
N LYS A 412 -22.16 -17.57 -21.67
CA LYS A 412 -22.76 -16.23 -21.57
C LYS A 412 -21.72 -15.10 -21.63
N PHE A 413 -20.56 -15.25 -20.98
CA PHE A 413 -19.50 -14.24 -21.05
C PHE A 413 -18.83 -14.20 -22.43
N LEU A 414 -18.71 -15.34 -23.12
CA LEU A 414 -18.27 -15.38 -24.52
C LEU A 414 -19.28 -14.70 -25.45
N GLU A 415 -20.59 -14.89 -25.24
CA GLU A 415 -21.65 -14.20 -25.99
C GLU A 415 -21.62 -12.68 -25.77
N ILE A 416 -21.37 -12.22 -24.55
CA ILE A 416 -21.23 -10.78 -24.23
C ILE A 416 -20.01 -10.17 -24.94
N GLY A 417 -18.91 -10.90 -25.04
CA GLY A 417 -17.75 -10.54 -25.87
C GLY A 417 -16.95 -9.31 -25.43
N THR A 418 -17.24 -8.71 -24.27
CA THR A 418 -16.55 -7.48 -23.81
C THR A 418 -15.18 -7.75 -23.18
N ARG A 419 -14.95 -8.96 -22.67
CA ARG A 419 -13.72 -9.37 -21.97
C ARG A 419 -13.39 -10.83 -22.30
N PRO A 420 -12.09 -11.21 -22.35
CA PRO A 420 -11.72 -12.61 -22.49
C PRO A 420 -12.17 -13.40 -21.25
N ALA A 421 -12.81 -14.54 -21.48
CA ALA A 421 -13.25 -15.43 -20.40
C ALA A 421 -12.38 -16.70 -20.37
N THR A 422 -12.11 -17.19 -19.16
CA THR A 422 -11.33 -18.40 -18.92
C THR A 422 -12.06 -19.29 -17.92
N LEU A 423 -12.29 -20.55 -18.29
CA LEU A 423 -12.90 -21.55 -17.42
C LEU A 423 -11.82 -22.35 -16.67
N LEU A 424 -11.78 -22.22 -15.36
CA LEU A 424 -10.91 -22.94 -14.43
C LEU A 424 -11.72 -24.01 -13.67
N ASP A 425 -12.24 -24.99 -14.41
CA ASP A 425 -12.93 -26.15 -13.85
C ASP A 425 -11.95 -27.15 -13.22
N GLY A 426 -12.39 -27.88 -12.19
CA GLY A 426 -11.51 -28.75 -11.40
C GLY A 426 -10.79 -29.82 -12.23
N ASP A 427 -11.46 -30.39 -13.24
CA ASP A 427 -10.86 -31.39 -14.13
C ASP A 427 -9.83 -30.76 -15.11
N ILE A 428 -10.06 -29.53 -15.57
CA ILE A 428 -9.13 -28.78 -16.45
C ILE A 428 -7.87 -28.41 -15.67
N VAL A 429 -8.04 -27.88 -14.46
CA VAL A 429 -6.94 -27.47 -13.60
C VAL A 429 -6.12 -28.69 -13.19
N ARG A 430 -6.76 -29.78 -12.76
CA ARG A 430 -6.04 -31.01 -12.38
C ARG A 430 -5.20 -31.58 -13.52
N ARG A 431 -5.64 -31.45 -14.76
CA ARG A 431 -4.87 -31.93 -15.92
C ARG A 431 -3.65 -31.05 -16.23
N ASN A 432 -3.78 -29.73 -16.11
CA ASN A 432 -2.78 -28.79 -16.64
C ASN A 432 -1.87 -28.17 -15.57
N LEU A 433 -2.35 -28.05 -14.33
CA LEU A 433 -1.69 -27.30 -13.26
C LEU A 433 -1.41 -28.13 -12.01
N SER A 434 -2.01 -29.31 -11.87
CA SER A 434 -2.00 -30.09 -10.62
C SER A 434 -2.03 -31.61 -10.87
N SER A 435 -1.42 -32.09 -11.95
CA SER A 435 -1.46 -33.52 -12.31
C SER A 435 -0.72 -34.42 -11.32
N GLU A 436 0.22 -33.85 -10.57
CA GLU A 436 1.02 -34.50 -9.54
C GLU A 436 0.32 -34.56 -8.17
N LEU A 437 -0.76 -33.79 -7.97
CA LEU A 437 -1.43 -33.68 -6.69
C LEU A 437 -2.48 -34.79 -6.49
N ASN A 438 -2.39 -35.48 -5.36
CA ASN A 438 -3.40 -36.46 -4.93
C ASN A 438 -4.63 -35.77 -4.26
N PHE A 439 -5.39 -36.52 -3.45
CA PHE A 439 -6.61 -36.04 -2.79
C PHE A 439 -6.46 -35.78 -1.28
N SER A 440 -5.23 -35.69 -0.74
CA SER A 440 -5.02 -35.28 0.65
C SER A 440 -5.51 -33.85 0.90
N LYS A 441 -5.70 -33.50 2.17
CA LYS A 441 -6.09 -32.15 2.61
C LYS A 441 -5.11 -31.08 2.10
N GLU A 442 -3.81 -31.34 2.27
CA GLU A 442 -2.73 -30.44 1.85
C GLU A 442 -2.73 -30.25 0.34
N HIS A 443 -2.84 -31.33 -0.44
CA HIS A 443 -2.86 -31.26 -1.89
C HIS A 443 -4.12 -30.60 -2.45
N ARG A 444 -5.27 -30.74 -1.79
CA ARG A 444 -6.47 -29.97 -2.14
C ARG A 444 -6.25 -28.49 -1.92
N ASP A 445 -5.65 -28.12 -0.79
CA ASP A 445 -5.37 -26.73 -0.47
C ASP A 445 -4.40 -26.12 -1.49
N ILE A 446 -3.31 -26.81 -1.84
CA ILE A 446 -2.37 -26.38 -2.88
C ILE A 446 -3.11 -26.19 -4.22
N ASN A 447 -3.93 -27.15 -4.62
CA ASN A 447 -4.69 -27.06 -5.89
C ASN A 447 -5.62 -25.84 -5.91
N VAL A 448 -6.34 -25.56 -4.82
CA VAL A 448 -7.25 -24.42 -4.73
C VAL A 448 -6.47 -23.10 -4.71
N ASN A 449 -5.34 -23.03 -4.01
CA ASN A 449 -4.44 -21.87 -4.04
C ASN A 449 -3.89 -21.61 -5.46
N ARG A 450 -3.53 -22.64 -6.22
CA ARG A 450 -3.09 -22.49 -7.63
C ARG A 450 -4.20 -21.92 -8.51
N ILE A 451 -5.44 -22.40 -8.36
CA ILE A 451 -6.61 -21.84 -9.06
C ILE A 451 -6.76 -20.36 -8.71
N GLY A 452 -6.72 -20.03 -7.42
CA GLY A 452 -6.82 -18.65 -6.95
C GLY A 452 -5.75 -17.74 -7.53
N PHE A 453 -4.49 -18.18 -7.57
CA PHE A 453 -3.39 -17.43 -8.17
C PHE A 453 -3.61 -17.14 -9.65
N VAL A 454 -3.97 -18.16 -10.45
CA VAL A 454 -4.25 -17.97 -11.89
C VAL A 454 -5.47 -17.07 -12.10
N ALA A 455 -6.52 -17.23 -11.30
CA ALA A 455 -7.72 -16.39 -11.35
C ALA A 455 -7.41 -14.92 -11.01
N ALA A 456 -6.52 -14.67 -10.04
CA ALA A 456 -6.05 -13.33 -9.70
C ALA A 456 -5.30 -12.67 -10.87
N GLU A 457 -4.38 -13.40 -11.53
CA GLU A 457 -3.67 -12.86 -12.70
C GLU A 457 -4.60 -12.61 -13.90
N ILE A 458 -5.60 -13.48 -14.14
CA ILE A 458 -6.63 -13.24 -15.17
C ILE A 458 -7.45 -11.98 -14.84
N THR A 459 -7.89 -11.85 -13.58
CA THR A 459 -8.66 -10.69 -13.10
C THR A 459 -7.87 -9.39 -13.25
N LYS A 460 -6.61 -9.39 -12.83
CA LYS A 460 -5.67 -8.27 -12.97
C LYS A 460 -5.49 -7.83 -14.41
N ASN A 461 -5.48 -8.77 -15.35
CA ASN A 461 -5.42 -8.50 -16.79
C ASN A 461 -6.78 -8.27 -17.45
N ARG A 462 -7.80 -7.89 -16.66
CA ARG A 462 -9.16 -7.54 -17.11
C ARG A 462 -9.96 -8.68 -17.75
N GLY A 463 -9.55 -9.92 -17.51
CA GLY A 463 -10.29 -11.10 -17.93
C GLY A 463 -11.38 -11.51 -16.93
N VAL A 464 -12.20 -12.47 -17.36
CA VAL A 464 -13.22 -13.13 -16.53
C VAL A 464 -12.72 -14.53 -16.19
N ALA A 465 -12.36 -14.78 -14.93
CA ALA A 465 -12.04 -16.11 -14.44
C ALA A 465 -13.30 -16.78 -13.87
N ILE A 466 -13.64 -17.98 -14.35
CA ILE A 466 -14.79 -18.75 -13.86
C ILE A 466 -14.26 -20.04 -13.25
N CYS A 467 -14.28 -20.12 -11.93
CA CYS A 467 -13.69 -21.22 -11.16
C CYS A 467 -14.79 -22.12 -10.61
N ALA A 468 -14.59 -23.45 -10.68
CA ALA A 468 -15.52 -24.42 -10.09
C ALA A 468 -14.85 -25.47 -9.17
N PRO A 469 -13.93 -25.10 -8.25
CA PRO A 469 -13.37 -26.05 -7.29
C PRO A 469 -14.36 -26.44 -6.18
N ILE A 470 -14.02 -27.48 -5.42
CA ILE A 470 -14.74 -27.77 -4.16
C ILE A 470 -14.42 -26.72 -3.09
N ALA A 471 -13.15 -26.30 -2.99
CA ALA A 471 -12.66 -25.28 -2.06
C ALA A 471 -13.24 -25.38 -0.63
N PRO A 472 -12.98 -26.49 0.09
CA PRO A 472 -13.70 -26.82 1.32
C PRO A 472 -13.36 -25.94 2.53
N TYR A 473 -12.24 -25.22 2.53
CA TYR A 473 -11.75 -24.50 3.72
C TYR A 473 -11.94 -22.98 3.56
N GLU A 474 -12.57 -22.34 4.55
CA GLU A 474 -12.85 -20.89 4.56
C GLU A 474 -11.56 -20.08 4.49
N LYS A 475 -10.53 -20.48 5.25
CA LYS A 475 -9.23 -19.80 5.29
C LYS A 475 -8.63 -19.60 3.89
N THR A 476 -8.72 -20.63 3.04
CA THR A 476 -8.20 -20.62 1.68
C THR A 476 -9.04 -19.72 0.77
N ARG A 477 -10.37 -19.79 0.88
CA ARG A 477 -11.28 -18.93 0.12
C ARG A 477 -11.07 -17.45 0.47
N THR A 478 -10.93 -17.12 1.75
CA THR A 478 -10.64 -15.76 2.22
C THR A 478 -9.31 -15.23 1.67
N ARG A 479 -8.25 -16.05 1.67
CA ARG A 479 -6.96 -15.67 1.07
C ARG A 479 -7.07 -15.39 -0.44
N ILE A 480 -7.81 -16.23 -1.16
CA ILE A 480 -8.04 -16.06 -2.61
C ILE A 480 -8.85 -14.79 -2.88
N ARG A 481 -9.92 -14.56 -2.12
CA ARG A 481 -10.74 -13.34 -2.16
C ARG A 481 -9.86 -12.10 -2.01
N GLN A 482 -9.05 -12.02 -0.95
CA GLN A 482 -8.15 -10.88 -0.71
C GLN A 482 -7.18 -10.63 -1.87
N SER A 483 -6.63 -11.70 -2.46
CA SER A 483 -5.71 -11.58 -3.61
C SER A 483 -6.41 -11.06 -4.88
N ILE A 484 -7.67 -11.41 -5.09
CA ILE A 484 -8.42 -11.03 -6.30
C ILE A 484 -9.01 -9.61 -6.15
N GLU A 485 -9.56 -9.29 -4.98
CA GLU A 485 -10.15 -7.97 -4.68
C GLU A 485 -9.11 -6.84 -4.69
N ALA A 486 -7.82 -7.17 -4.60
CA ALA A 486 -6.73 -6.23 -4.85
C ALA A 486 -6.69 -5.70 -6.30
N HIS A 487 -7.31 -6.39 -7.25
CA HIS A 487 -7.21 -6.10 -8.69
C HIS A 487 -8.55 -6.00 -9.43
N GLY A 488 -9.61 -6.62 -8.93
CA GLY A 488 -10.93 -6.61 -9.60
C GLY A 488 -12.04 -7.22 -8.74
N GLY A 489 -13.12 -7.64 -9.38
CA GLY A 489 -14.28 -8.21 -8.68
C GLY A 489 -14.08 -9.66 -8.27
N PHE A 490 -14.50 -10.03 -7.06
CA PHE A 490 -14.60 -11.42 -6.63
C PHE A 490 -16.06 -11.74 -6.25
N PHE A 491 -16.57 -12.86 -6.76
CA PHE A 491 -17.94 -13.31 -6.53
C PHE A 491 -17.92 -14.77 -6.08
N GLU A 492 -17.99 -15.00 -4.77
CA GLU A 492 -18.14 -16.32 -4.18
C GLU A 492 -19.58 -16.80 -4.33
N VAL A 493 -19.76 -17.79 -5.20
CA VAL A 493 -21.05 -18.42 -5.45
C VAL A 493 -21.07 -19.75 -4.72
N HIS A 494 -21.74 -19.77 -3.57
CA HIS A 494 -21.94 -21.01 -2.83
C HIS A 494 -23.07 -21.83 -3.47
N VAL A 495 -22.71 -22.92 -4.13
CA VAL A 495 -23.65 -23.92 -4.65
C VAL A 495 -24.02 -24.90 -3.53
N ALA A 496 -24.92 -24.44 -2.66
CA ALA A 496 -25.34 -25.04 -1.40
C ALA A 496 -26.33 -26.21 -1.58
N THR A 497 -26.08 -27.06 -2.56
CA THR A 497 -26.94 -28.23 -2.80
C THR A 497 -26.71 -29.28 -1.71
N PRO A 498 -27.77 -29.79 -1.04
CA PRO A 498 -27.63 -30.77 0.02
C PRO A 498 -26.84 -32.01 -0.41
N ILE A 499 -26.06 -32.59 0.53
CA ILE A 499 -25.25 -33.77 0.25
C ILE A 499 -26.08 -34.96 -0.24
N THR A 500 -27.30 -35.12 0.25
CA THR A 500 -28.22 -36.19 -0.16
C THR A 500 -28.57 -36.10 -1.65
N GLU A 501 -28.74 -34.91 -2.18
CA GLU A 501 -28.94 -34.70 -3.62
C GLU A 501 -27.63 -34.84 -4.41
N CYS A 502 -26.52 -34.40 -3.84
CA CYS A 502 -25.19 -34.59 -4.44
C CYS A 502 -24.85 -36.07 -4.64
N GLU A 503 -25.14 -36.92 -3.64
CA GLU A 503 -24.94 -38.37 -3.67
C GLU A 503 -25.82 -39.03 -4.74
N LYS A 504 -27.08 -38.62 -4.87
CA LYS A 504 -27.96 -39.09 -5.96
C LYS A 504 -27.40 -38.76 -7.36
N ARG A 505 -26.65 -37.67 -7.47
CA ARG A 505 -26.05 -37.17 -8.73
C ARG A 505 -24.62 -37.70 -8.96
N ASP A 506 -24.16 -38.69 -8.20
CA ASP A 506 -22.78 -39.22 -8.23
C ASP A 506 -22.43 -40.01 -9.51
N ARG A 507 -22.30 -39.29 -10.64
CA ARG A 507 -21.96 -39.89 -11.94
C ARG A 507 -20.61 -40.61 -11.97
N LYS A 508 -19.66 -40.24 -11.10
CA LYS A 508 -18.30 -40.79 -11.07
C LYS A 508 -18.15 -41.92 -10.01
N GLY A 509 -19.21 -42.24 -9.27
CA GLY A 509 -19.21 -43.24 -8.21
C GLY A 509 -18.26 -42.91 -7.04
N MET A 510 -17.92 -41.64 -6.86
CA MET A 510 -16.94 -41.20 -5.87
C MET A 510 -17.52 -41.21 -4.44
N TYR A 511 -18.78 -40.83 -4.27
CA TYR A 511 -19.49 -40.93 -2.99
C TYR A 511 -19.68 -42.39 -2.61
N ALA A 512 -20.05 -43.26 -3.55
CA ALA A 512 -20.20 -44.69 -3.29
C ALA A 512 -18.87 -45.33 -2.81
N LYS A 513 -17.75 -45.01 -3.48
CA LYS A 513 -16.41 -45.46 -3.08
C LYS A 513 -15.98 -44.91 -1.71
N ALA A 514 -16.29 -43.66 -1.40
CA ALA A 514 -16.01 -43.06 -0.10
C ALA A 514 -16.79 -43.75 1.02
N ARG A 515 -18.11 -43.94 0.84
CA ARG A 515 -18.98 -44.66 1.81
C ARG A 515 -18.57 -46.11 2.03
N ALA A 516 -18.00 -46.77 1.01
CA ALA A 516 -17.44 -48.10 1.10
C ALA A 516 -16.02 -48.15 1.73
N GLY A 517 -15.45 -47.01 2.15
CA GLY A 517 -14.11 -46.92 2.74
C GLY A 517 -12.95 -47.08 1.75
N LEU A 518 -13.26 -47.16 0.44
CA LEU A 518 -12.27 -47.31 -0.64
C LEU A 518 -11.58 -46.00 -1.01
N LEU A 519 -12.15 -44.86 -0.60
CA LEU A 519 -11.61 -43.53 -0.83
C LEU A 519 -11.66 -42.72 0.47
N LYS A 520 -10.49 -42.59 1.13
CA LYS A 520 -10.38 -41.89 2.41
C LYS A 520 -10.32 -40.38 2.23
N GLY A 521 -10.88 -39.66 3.20
CA GLY A 521 -10.80 -38.20 3.28
C GLY A 521 -11.65 -37.50 2.23
N PHE A 522 -12.74 -38.10 1.75
CA PHE A 522 -13.60 -37.46 0.76
C PHE A 522 -14.42 -36.31 1.37
N THR A 523 -14.43 -35.14 0.71
CA THR A 523 -15.13 -33.94 1.22
C THR A 523 -16.63 -34.20 1.37
N GLY A 524 -17.19 -33.90 2.54
CA GLY A 524 -18.58 -34.13 2.90
C GLY A 524 -18.88 -35.53 3.45
N VAL A 525 -17.90 -36.45 3.44
CA VAL A 525 -18.02 -37.78 4.06
C VAL A 525 -17.05 -37.90 5.25
N ASP A 526 -15.75 -37.88 4.97
CA ASP A 526 -14.69 -38.03 5.99
C ASP A 526 -13.88 -36.74 6.21
N ASP A 527 -13.84 -35.84 5.21
CA ASP A 527 -13.18 -34.52 5.29
C ASP A 527 -14.26 -33.43 5.29
N PRO A 528 -14.19 -32.42 6.18
CA PRO A 528 -15.25 -31.41 6.28
C PRO A 528 -15.35 -30.51 5.04
N TYR A 529 -16.56 -30.01 4.80
CA TYR A 529 -16.81 -28.85 3.95
C TYR A 529 -17.26 -27.71 4.86
N GLU A 530 -16.45 -26.66 4.97
CA GLU A 530 -16.79 -25.47 5.73
C GLU A 530 -17.66 -24.58 4.83
N ASP A 531 -18.95 -24.49 5.15
CA ASP A 531 -19.89 -23.63 4.45
C ASP A 531 -19.41 -22.17 4.42
N PRO A 532 -19.42 -21.50 3.26
CA PRO A 532 -19.11 -20.06 3.17
C PRO A 532 -20.01 -19.24 4.10
N THR A 533 -19.39 -18.42 4.93
CA THR A 533 -20.08 -17.58 5.93
C THR A 533 -20.81 -16.41 5.27
N ASN A 534 -20.13 -15.71 4.35
CA ASN A 534 -20.64 -14.51 3.67
C ASN A 534 -20.45 -14.58 2.14
N PRO A 535 -20.99 -15.58 1.44
CA PRO A 535 -20.88 -15.64 -0.02
C PRO A 535 -21.71 -14.51 -0.67
N GLU A 536 -21.26 -13.98 -1.80
CA GLU A 536 -22.03 -13.01 -2.59
C GLU A 536 -23.40 -13.58 -2.99
N LEU A 537 -23.44 -14.88 -3.28
CA LEU A 537 -24.67 -15.59 -3.66
C LEU A 537 -24.67 -17.02 -3.12
N ARG A 538 -25.79 -17.45 -2.53
CA ARG A 538 -26.04 -18.83 -2.12
C ARG A 538 -27.16 -19.42 -2.99
N ILE A 539 -26.87 -20.52 -3.68
CA ILE A 539 -27.77 -21.17 -4.65
C ILE A 539 -27.97 -22.63 -4.23
N ASP A 540 -29.21 -23.04 -4.02
CA ASP A 540 -29.58 -24.45 -3.95
C ASP A 540 -30.08 -24.93 -5.33
N THR A 541 -29.50 -26.01 -5.85
CA THR A 541 -29.84 -26.57 -7.17
C THR A 541 -30.84 -27.73 -7.09
N THR A 542 -31.51 -27.92 -5.95
CA THR A 542 -32.59 -28.91 -5.79
C THR A 542 -33.78 -28.61 -6.69
N SER A 543 -34.19 -27.35 -6.76
CA SER A 543 -35.39 -26.87 -7.48
C SER A 543 -35.08 -25.93 -8.64
N LEU A 544 -33.81 -25.60 -8.87
CA LEU A 544 -33.38 -24.72 -9.96
C LEU A 544 -32.75 -25.51 -11.10
N THR A 545 -33.10 -25.14 -12.31
CA THR A 545 -32.34 -25.54 -13.49
C THR A 545 -30.95 -24.87 -13.49
N PRO A 546 -29.95 -25.47 -14.16
CA PRO A 546 -28.63 -24.85 -14.30
C PRO A 546 -28.67 -23.45 -14.94
N ASP A 547 -29.58 -23.21 -15.88
CA ASP A 547 -29.76 -21.91 -16.53
C ASP A 547 -30.33 -20.85 -15.57
N GLU A 548 -31.34 -21.19 -14.76
CA GLU A 548 -31.86 -20.29 -13.73
C GLU A 548 -30.80 -19.95 -12.69
N ALA A 549 -30.02 -20.95 -12.26
CA ALA A 549 -28.91 -20.74 -11.33
C ALA A 549 -27.84 -19.80 -11.92
N ALA A 550 -27.43 -20.03 -13.18
CA ALA A 550 -26.51 -19.13 -13.88
C ALA A 550 -27.09 -17.72 -14.07
N GLN A 551 -28.39 -17.60 -14.34
CA GLN A 551 -29.07 -16.32 -14.48
C GLN A 551 -29.04 -15.51 -13.18
N GLN A 552 -29.23 -16.14 -12.02
CA GLN A 552 -29.12 -15.45 -10.72
C GLN A 552 -27.71 -14.88 -10.51
N VAL A 553 -26.67 -15.62 -10.89
CA VAL A 553 -25.27 -15.13 -10.86
C VAL A 553 -25.11 -13.92 -11.78
N MET A 554 -25.60 -13.97 -13.03
CA MET A 554 -25.51 -12.87 -13.98
C MET A 554 -26.22 -11.60 -13.48
N LEU A 555 -27.42 -11.74 -12.92
CA LEU A 555 -28.17 -10.62 -12.35
C LEU A 555 -27.43 -9.98 -11.17
N TYR A 556 -26.80 -10.78 -10.32
CA TYR A 556 -26.01 -10.27 -9.19
C TYR A 556 -24.80 -9.45 -9.69
N ILE A 557 -24.05 -9.99 -10.66
CA ILE A 557 -22.86 -9.34 -11.23
C ILE A 557 -23.25 -8.05 -11.95
N SER A 558 -24.35 -8.04 -12.71
CA SER A 558 -24.88 -6.85 -13.37
C SER A 558 -25.29 -5.76 -12.37
N ARG A 559 -25.98 -6.13 -11.28
CA ARG A 559 -26.33 -5.19 -10.19
C ARG A 559 -25.09 -4.55 -9.55
N LYS A 560 -23.96 -5.24 -9.54
CA LYS A 560 -22.67 -4.73 -9.04
C LYS A 560 -21.90 -3.91 -10.08
N GLY A 561 -22.44 -3.74 -11.29
CA GLY A 561 -21.88 -2.92 -12.36
C GLY A 561 -20.77 -3.58 -13.17
N PHE A 562 -20.59 -4.89 -13.04
CA PHE A 562 -19.54 -5.65 -13.73
C PHE A 562 -19.97 -6.22 -15.08
N ILE A 563 -21.23 -6.09 -15.47
CA ILE A 563 -21.77 -6.40 -16.80
C ILE A 563 -22.51 -5.18 -17.31
#